data_AF-A0A7S2UGK0-F1
#
_entry.id   AF-A0A7S2UGK0-F1
#
_cell.length_a   1.000
_cell.length_b   1.000
_cell.length_c   1.000
_cell.angle_alpha   90.00
_cell.angle_beta   90.00
_cell.angle_gamma   90.00
#
_symmetry.space_group_name_H-M   'P 1'
#
loop_
_entity.id
_entity.type
_entity.pdbx_description
1 polymer ?
#
loop_
_entity_poly.entity_id
_entity_poly.type
_entity_poly.pdbx_seq_one_letter_code
_entity_poly.pdbx_strand_id
1 'polypeptide(L)'
;RQFIMPRIIGKEARVVEFKGLSIDELAGNVATSEDTISIAYVTISEPTAEPWLTLGYDEWLCVRKGYMDLHFMDGETEKVLTVRAGETCMVSKGERFRPVFPEPNVEYIPVCLPAFRPDRCIREEDSEEPSDVVIKLKELHNTEKPCYADPEKYKDVDVIYHMCQKSLWDQAVASGNAYVPPTFETDGLFTHSTAVPQRLIETANHFYTATKGDWICLKLSRLTLQHKFGIITKFEQSMPVGESDVGTTWGEWVCPHIYGAIPTAFADEIVTATYPMSRSEDGTFLSITGLTDNM
;
A
#
# COMPACT_ATOMS: atom_id res chain seq x y z
N ARG A 1 -19.91 10.43 13.71
CA ARG A 1 -18.59 10.98 13.33
C ARG A 1 -17.60 10.46 14.36
N GLN A 2 -16.87 9.40 14.02
CA GLN A 2 -15.78 8.92 14.87
C GLN A 2 -14.71 10.02 14.85
N PHE A 3 -14.28 10.48 16.03
CA PHE A 3 -13.28 11.53 16.13
C PHE A 3 -11.94 10.94 15.73
N ILE A 4 -11.43 11.30 14.56
CA ILE A 4 -10.05 11.01 14.16
C ILE A 4 -9.16 11.87 15.05
N MET A 5 -8.42 11.25 15.96
CA MET A 5 -7.52 11.93 16.89
C MET A 5 -6.07 11.89 16.38
N PRO A 6 -5.22 12.88 16.70
CA PRO A 6 -3.78 12.81 16.44
C PRO A 6 -3.17 11.57 17.11
N ARG A 7 -2.30 10.86 16.37
CA ARG A 7 -1.59 9.66 16.86
C ARG A 7 -0.11 9.69 16.50
N ILE A 8 0.71 9.00 17.29
CA ILE A 8 2.10 8.70 16.95
C ILE A 8 2.10 7.57 15.91
N ILE A 9 2.88 7.73 14.84
CA ILE A 9 2.90 6.78 13.70
C ILE A 9 4.17 5.91 13.64
N GLY A 10 5.21 6.24 14.42
CA GLY A 10 6.46 5.46 14.44
C GLY A 10 7.63 6.25 15.03
N LYS A 11 8.84 5.78 14.73
CA LYS A 11 10.12 6.43 15.07
C LYS A 11 10.95 6.54 13.80
N GLU A 12 11.89 7.49 13.79
CA GLU A 12 12.83 7.64 12.68
C GLU A 12 13.71 6.40 12.47
N ALA A 13 14.14 6.19 11.22
CA ALA A 13 15.05 5.10 10.83
C ALA A 13 16.18 5.65 9.94
N ARG A 14 17.44 5.35 10.30
CA ARG A 14 18.62 5.64 9.45
C ARG A 14 18.59 4.75 8.21
N VAL A 15 18.33 5.34 7.04
CA VAL A 15 18.23 4.60 5.76
C VAL A 15 19.48 4.74 4.89
N VAL A 16 20.24 5.83 5.05
CA VAL A 16 21.52 6.04 4.35
C VAL A 16 22.55 6.62 5.32
N GLU A 17 23.76 6.10 5.27
CA GLU A 17 24.96 6.67 5.87
C GLU A 17 26.12 6.47 4.88
N PHE A 18 26.57 7.54 4.23
CA PHE A 18 27.61 7.44 3.21
C PHE A 18 28.37 8.75 3.03
N LYS A 19 29.70 8.72 3.25
CA LYS A 19 30.65 9.82 2.94
C LYS A 19 30.12 11.21 3.32
N GLY A 20 29.73 11.38 4.57
CA GLY A 20 29.26 12.66 5.11
C GLY A 20 27.81 12.99 4.80
N LEU A 21 27.06 12.14 4.07
CA LEU A 21 25.62 12.23 3.87
C LEU A 21 24.91 11.20 4.75
N SER A 22 23.98 11.67 5.58
CA SER A 22 23.09 10.80 6.37
C SER A 22 21.63 11.11 6.07
N ILE A 23 20.80 10.08 5.93
CA ILE A 23 19.34 10.21 5.76
C ILE A 23 18.64 9.42 6.85
N ASP A 24 17.86 10.12 7.68
CA ASP A 24 16.94 9.55 8.66
C ASP A 24 15.51 9.69 8.13
N GLU A 25 14.85 8.59 7.75
CA GLU A 25 13.44 8.62 7.36
C GLU A 25 12.58 8.80 8.62
N LEU A 26 11.77 9.86 8.67
CA LEU A 26 10.88 10.20 9.78
C LEU A 26 9.48 9.59 9.60
N ALA A 27 9.02 9.51 8.35
CA ALA A 27 7.79 8.86 7.92
C ALA A 27 7.99 8.33 6.50
N GLY A 28 7.51 7.13 6.20
CA GLY A 28 7.64 6.51 4.87
C GLY A 28 7.68 4.99 4.93
N ASN A 29 8.21 4.37 3.88
CA ASN A 29 8.16 2.91 3.69
C ASN A 29 8.94 2.14 4.76
N VAL A 30 10.05 2.68 5.26
CA VAL A 30 10.94 1.99 6.21
C VAL A 30 10.60 2.36 7.65
N ALA A 31 10.43 3.64 7.96
CA ALA A 31 10.23 4.14 9.32
C ALA A 31 8.81 3.89 9.86
N THR A 32 7.80 3.94 8.99
CA THR A 32 6.38 3.87 9.39
C THR A 32 5.54 2.91 8.55
N SER A 33 6.14 2.18 7.61
CA SER A 33 5.45 1.24 6.71
C SER A 33 4.31 1.86 5.89
N GLU A 34 4.47 3.13 5.49
CA GLU A 34 3.47 3.89 4.73
C GLU A 34 4.03 4.36 3.38
N ASP A 35 3.34 4.07 2.28
CA ASP A 35 3.77 4.49 0.92
C ASP A 35 3.17 5.85 0.50
N THR A 36 2.36 6.46 1.36
CA THR A 36 1.63 7.70 1.05
C THR A 36 2.57 8.89 0.87
N ILE A 37 3.51 9.09 1.80
CA ILE A 37 4.44 10.22 1.83
C ILE A 37 5.75 9.76 2.45
N SER A 38 6.88 10.28 1.96
CA SER A 38 8.15 10.15 2.65
C SER A 38 8.58 11.51 3.18
N ILE A 39 8.96 11.55 4.44
CA ILE A 39 9.55 12.71 5.10
C ILE A 39 10.86 12.21 5.67
N ALA A 40 11.99 12.76 5.23
CA ALA A 40 13.29 12.44 5.81
C ALA A 40 13.98 13.67 6.37
N TYR A 41 14.95 13.45 7.24
CA TYR A 41 15.89 14.45 7.70
C TYR A 41 17.27 14.10 7.17
N VAL A 42 17.84 15.00 6.37
CA VAL A 42 19.13 14.81 5.73
C VAL A 42 20.15 15.74 6.32
N THR A 43 21.32 15.20 6.68
CA THR A 43 22.47 16.00 7.13
C THR A 43 23.68 15.73 6.25
N ILE A 44 24.38 16.81 5.92
CA ILE A 44 25.62 16.80 5.15
C ILE A 44 26.73 17.36 6.04
N SER A 45 27.68 16.53 6.42
CA SER A 45 28.81 16.87 7.29
C SER A 45 30.11 17.13 6.52
N GLU A 46 30.19 16.73 5.25
CA GLU A 46 31.33 16.96 4.35
C GLU A 46 30.82 17.33 2.95
N PRO A 47 31.58 18.14 2.17
CA PRO A 47 31.24 18.42 0.79
C PRO A 47 31.03 17.14 -0.03
N THR A 48 29.89 17.02 -0.67
CA THR A 48 29.48 15.80 -1.38
C THR A 48 28.48 16.11 -2.48
N ALA A 49 28.14 15.13 -3.29
CA ALA A 49 27.10 15.22 -4.29
C ALA A 49 26.48 13.85 -4.51
N GLU A 50 25.22 13.84 -4.92
CA GLU A 50 24.61 12.63 -5.46
C GLU A 50 24.87 12.53 -6.98
N PRO A 51 24.66 11.34 -7.58
CA PRO A 51 24.58 11.21 -9.03
C PRO A 51 23.44 12.04 -9.62
N TRP A 52 23.32 12.05 -10.94
CA TRP A 52 22.11 12.55 -11.59
C TRP A 52 20.93 11.65 -11.24
N LEU A 53 19.82 12.29 -10.88
CA LEU A 53 18.60 11.66 -10.42
C LEU A 53 17.45 12.01 -11.37
N THR A 54 16.56 11.05 -11.61
CA THR A 54 15.23 11.30 -12.20
C THR A 54 14.17 10.60 -11.35
N LEU A 55 13.23 11.38 -10.80
CA LEU A 55 12.27 10.89 -9.82
C LEU A 55 10.94 10.51 -10.47
N GLY A 56 10.37 9.38 -10.04
CA GLY A 56 9.03 8.92 -10.41
C GLY A 56 7.90 9.57 -9.59
N TYR A 57 8.23 10.56 -8.77
CA TYR A 57 7.37 11.26 -7.81
C TYR A 57 7.79 12.74 -7.71
N ASP A 58 6.94 13.55 -7.09
CA ASP A 58 7.26 14.94 -6.77
C ASP A 58 8.05 15.00 -5.45
N GLU A 59 9.02 15.91 -5.36
CA GLU A 59 9.86 16.11 -4.18
C GLU A 59 10.02 17.59 -3.81
N TRP A 60 9.82 17.91 -2.53
CA TRP A 60 10.11 19.23 -1.96
C TRP A 60 11.38 19.16 -1.12
N LEU A 61 12.40 19.93 -1.50
CA LEU A 61 13.67 20.04 -0.80
C LEU A 61 13.64 21.27 0.11
N CYS A 62 13.35 21.07 1.39
CA CYS A 62 13.21 22.16 2.36
C CYS A 62 14.53 22.38 3.12
N VAL A 63 15.32 23.38 2.70
CA VAL A 63 16.65 23.62 3.31
C VAL A 63 16.50 24.33 4.65
N ARG A 64 17.06 23.74 5.71
CA ARG A 64 16.99 24.25 7.09
C ARG A 64 18.26 24.98 7.51
N LYS A 65 19.42 24.55 6.99
CA LYS A 65 20.74 25.11 7.29
C LYS A 65 21.66 24.96 6.09
N GLY A 66 22.58 25.91 5.90
CA GLY A 66 23.49 25.91 4.76
C GLY A 66 22.77 26.20 3.44
N TYR A 67 23.26 25.60 2.36
CA TYR A 67 22.64 25.65 1.04
C TYR A 67 22.99 24.40 0.23
N MET A 68 22.19 24.10 -0.79
CA MET A 68 22.50 23.10 -1.80
C MET A 68 22.42 23.72 -3.19
N ASP A 69 23.21 23.20 -4.12
CA ASP A 69 23.16 23.56 -5.53
C ASP A 69 22.46 22.43 -6.29
N LEU A 70 21.35 22.76 -6.94
CA LEU A 70 20.61 21.82 -7.79
C LEU A 70 21.00 22.08 -9.24
N HIS A 71 21.76 21.15 -9.81
CA HIS A 71 22.14 21.18 -11.20
C HIS A 71 21.00 20.58 -12.04
N PHE A 72 20.65 21.22 -13.16
CA PHE A 72 19.62 20.76 -14.10
C PHE A 72 19.96 21.18 -15.53
N MET A 73 19.34 20.54 -16.52
CA MET A 73 19.57 20.85 -17.93
C MET A 73 18.46 21.74 -18.48
N ASP A 74 18.84 22.85 -19.11
CA ASP A 74 17.97 23.65 -19.97
C ASP A 74 18.41 23.46 -21.42
N GLY A 75 17.77 22.50 -22.09
CA GLY A 75 18.26 21.95 -23.36
C GLY A 75 19.62 21.25 -23.16
N GLU A 76 20.64 21.69 -23.89
CA GLU A 76 22.02 21.18 -23.76
C GLU A 76 22.86 21.98 -22.75
N THR A 77 22.31 23.02 -22.14
CA THR A 77 23.04 23.87 -21.19
C THR A 77 22.75 23.46 -19.76
N GLU A 78 23.80 23.13 -19.01
CA GLU A 78 23.69 22.89 -17.57
C GLU A 78 23.50 24.23 -16.83
N LYS A 79 22.50 24.27 -15.94
CA LYS A 79 22.20 25.40 -15.06
C LYS A 79 22.21 24.94 -13.61
N VAL A 80 22.40 25.89 -12.70
CA VAL A 80 22.45 25.67 -11.26
C VAL A 80 21.43 26.56 -10.57
N LEU A 81 20.61 25.96 -9.71
CA LEU A 81 19.73 26.65 -8.77
C LEU A 81 20.26 26.44 -7.35
N THR A 82 20.76 27.51 -6.72
CA THR A 82 21.15 27.47 -5.31
C THR A 82 19.93 27.65 -4.42
N VAL A 83 19.68 26.70 -3.53
CA VAL A 83 18.58 26.71 -2.55
C VAL A 83 19.19 26.88 -1.15
N ARG A 84 18.82 27.96 -0.46
CA ARG A 84 19.43 28.38 0.81
C ARG A 84 18.53 28.06 2.00
N ALA A 85 19.11 28.08 3.20
CA ALA A 85 18.36 27.95 4.44
C ALA A 85 17.13 28.86 4.50
N GLY A 86 15.96 28.26 4.75
CA GLY A 86 14.66 28.93 4.76
C GLY A 86 13.90 28.85 3.42
N GLU A 87 14.54 28.38 2.35
CA GLU A 87 13.92 28.18 1.04
C GLU A 87 13.51 26.72 0.83
N THR A 88 12.48 26.53 -0.01
CA THR A 88 12.02 25.23 -0.45
C THR A 88 12.03 25.19 -1.97
N CYS A 89 12.72 24.20 -2.54
CA CYS A 89 12.66 23.91 -3.96
C CYS A 89 11.70 22.75 -4.22
N MET A 90 11.00 22.78 -5.35
CA MET A 90 10.21 21.67 -5.87
C MET A 90 10.98 21.06 -7.03
N VAL A 91 11.17 19.74 -6.99
CA VAL A 91 11.57 18.91 -8.13
C VAL A 91 10.34 18.11 -8.54
N SER A 92 9.84 18.39 -9.73
CA SER A 92 8.64 17.73 -10.24
C SER A 92 8.97 16.35 -10.78
N LYS A 93 8.00 15.43 -10.73
CA LYS A 93 8.11 14.10 -11.32
C LYS A 93 8.64 14.16 -12.75
N GLY A 94 9.67 13.35 -13.03
CA GLY A 94 10.32 13.25 -14.33
C GLY A 94 11.38 14.33 -14.59
N GLU A 95 11.56 15.31 -13.71
CA GLU A 95 12.68 16.24 -13.81
C GLU A 95 13.99 15.53 -13.48
N ARG A 96 15.00 15.78 -14.33
CA ARG A 96 16.36 15.28 -14.14
C ARG A 96 17.20 16.37 -13.49
N PHE A 97 17.76 16.06 -12.33
CA PHE A 97 18.54 17.01 -11.53
C PHE A 97 19.70 16.31 -10.83
N ARG A 98 20.65 17.09 -10.30
CA ARG A 98 21.75 16.58 -9.50
C ARG A 98 21.98 17.48 -8.28
N PRO A 99 21.74 16.99 -7.06
CA PRO A 99 22.02 17.76 -5.86
C PRO A 99 23.50 17.71 -5.52
N VAL A 100 24.08 18.89 -5.32
CA VAL A 100 25.47 19.12 -4.94
C VAL A 100 25.49 19.91 -3.65
N PHE A 101 26.36 19.50 -2.73
CA PHE A 101 26.57 20.15 -1.44
C PHE A 101 28.02 20.63 -1.38
N PRO A 102 28.31 21.88 -1.80
CA PRO A 102 29.68 22.37 -1.88
C PRO A 102 30.35 22.59 -0.51
N GLU A 103 29.55 22.78 0.54
CA GLU A 103 30.00 23.06 1.90
C GLU A 103 29.42 22.05 2.90
N PRO A 104 30.11 21.77 4.02
CA PRO A 104 29.56 20.96 5.11
C PRO A 104 28.51 21.73 5.91
N ASN A 105 27.83 21.05 6.84
CA ASN A 105 26.80 21.57 7.74
C ASN A 105 25.51 22.01 7.03
N VAL A 106 25.11 21.27 6.00
CA VAL A 106 23.81 21.43 5.34
C VAL A 106 22.80 20.49 6.01
N GLU A 107 21.61 21.01 6.32
CA GLU A 107 20.50 20.23 6.87
C GLU A 107 19.27 20.55 6.04
N TYR A 108 18.55 19.52 5.56
CA TYR A 108 17.32 19.72 4.79
C TYR A 108 16.33 18.58 5.01
N ILE A 109 15.07 18.84 4.69
CA ILE A 109 13.97 17.87 4.76
C ILE A 109 13.46 17.66 3.33
N PRO A 110 13.81 16.55 2.66
CA PRO A 110 13.11 16.11 1.47
C PRO A 110 11.72 15.57 1.88
N VAL A 111 10.72 15.96 1.11
CA VAL A 111 9.35 15.44 1.23
C VAL A 111 8.95 14.88 -0.13
N CYS A 112 8.61 13.59 -0.19
CA CYS A 112 8.26 12.92 -1.45
C CYS A 112 6.79 12.52 -1.47
N LEU A 113 6.12 12.68 -2.62
CA LEU A 113 4.75 12.21 -2.83
C LEU A 113 4.59 11.48 -4.19
N PRO A 114 4.28 10.16 -4.21
CA PRO A 114 4.20 9.23 -3.06
C PRO A 114 5.55 9.03 -2.36
N ALA A 115 5.58 8.21 -1.30
CA ALA A 115 6.80 7.94 -0.54
C ALA A 115 7.96 7.43 -1.42
N PHE A 116 9.18 7.78 -1.00
CA PHE A 116 10.42 7.31 -1.60
C PHE A 116 10.43 5.78 -1.69
N ARG A 117 10.77 5.28 -2.88
CA ARG A 117 11.20 3.89 -3.08
C ARG A 117 12.34 3.87 -4.10
N PRO A 118 13.30 2.93 -3.95
CA PRO A 118 14.40 2.79 -4.90
C PRO A 118 13.96 2.52 -6.33
N ASP A 119 12.86 1.78 -6.54
CA ASP A 119 12.31 1.47 -7.87
C ASP A 119 11.63 2.67 -8.55
N ARG A 120 11.44 3.79 -7.83
CA ARG A 120 10.92 5.05 -8.35
C ARG A 120 12.00 6.14 -8.47
N CYS A 121 13.26 5.83 -8.18
CA CYS A 121 14.38 6.79 -8.25
C CYS A 121 15.45 6.26 -9.20
N ILE A 122 15.54 6.85 -10.39
CA ILE A 122 16.58 6.51 -11.35
C ILE A 122 17.84 7.26 -10.94
N ARG A 123 18.93 6.51 -10.71
CA ARG A 123 20.25 7.03 -10.34
C ARG A 123 21.24 6.71 -11.46
N GLU A 124 21.88 7.73 -12.01
CA GLU A 124 22.93 7.58 -13.03
C GLU A 124 24.30 7.49 -12.33
N GLU A 125 24.64 6.28 -11.88
CA GLU A 125 25.93 5.99 -11.24
C GLU A 125 27.05 5.88 -12.29
N ASP A 126 28.28 6.24 -11.91
CA ASP A 126 29.45 6.19 -12.82
C ASP A 126 29.96 4.75 -13.08
N SER A 127 29.50 3.76 -12.30
CA SER A 127 29.89 2.35 -12.41
C SER A 127 28.70 1.44 -12.72
N GLU A 128 28.95 0.37 -13.48
CA GLU A 128 27.95 -0.68 -13.76
C GLU A 128 27.59 -1.51 -12.50
N GLU A 129 28.49 -1.57 -11.52
CA GLU A 129 28.22 -2.22 -10.23
C GLU A 129 27.36 -1.31 -9.33
N PRO A 130 26.31 -1.85 -8.67
CA PRO A 130 25.46 -1.06 -7.78
C PRO A 130 26.24 -0.60 -6.55
N SER A 131 26.12 0.68 -6.21
CA SER A 131 26.75 1.24 -5.01
C SER A 131 26.19 0.61 -3.72
N ASP A 132 26.98 0.63 -2.64
CA ASP A 132 26.56 0.13 -1.32
C ASP A 132 25.25 0.79 -0.85
N VAL A 133 25.04 2.07 -1.21
CA VAL A 133 23.79 2.80 -0.95
C VAL A 133 22.61 2.16 -1.68
N VAL A 134 22.76 1.83 -2.97
CA VAL A 134 21.71 1.17 -3.76
C VAL A 134 21.38 -0.21 -3.21
N ILE A 135 22.40 -0.99 -2.84
CA ILE A 135 22.20 -2.32 -2.25
C ILE A 135 21.44 -2.18 -0.92
N LYS A 136 21.89 -1.28 -0.04
CA LYS A 136 21.28 -1.10 1.27
C LYS A 136 19.85 -0.60 1.19
N LEU A 137 19.58 0.36 0.31
CA LEU A 137 18.23 0.84 0.06
C LEU A 137 17.34 -0.26 -0.50
N LYS A 138 17.84 -1.08 -1.43
CA LYS A 138 17.07 -2.25 -1.91
C LYS A 138 16.73 -3.19 -0.77
N GLU A 139 17.66 -3.49 0.13
CA GLU A 139 17.41 -4.35 1.30
C GLU A 139 16.39 -3.75 2.27
N LEU A 140 16.52 -2.47 2.62
CA LEU A 140 15.62 -1.78 3.55
C LEU A 140 14.20 -1.65 2.99
N HIS A 141 14.09 -1.44 1.68
CA HIS A 141 12.83 -1.41 0.95
C HIS A 141 12.39 -2.80 0.46
N ASN A 142 13.11 -3.86 0.86
CA ASN A 142 12.70 -5.24 0.68
C ASN A 142 11.78 -5.71 1.81
N THR A 143 10.94 -4.80 2.34
CA THR A 143 9.60 -5.21 2.75
C THR A 143 8.99 -5.85 1.52
N GLU A 144 8.69 -7.14 1.58
CA GLU A 144 7.93 -7.82 0.54
C GLU A 144 6.88 -6.83 0.05
N LYS A 145 6.94 -6.47 -1.24
CA LYS A 145 5.84 -5.76 -1.89
C LYS A 145 4.57 -6.42 -1.35
N PRO A 146 3.50 -5.70 -0.97
CA PRO A 146 2.19 -6.31 -1.11
C PRO A 146 2.21 -6.79 -2.55
N CYS A 147 2.32 -8.11 -2.76
CA CYS A 147 2.67 -8.60 -4.08
C CYS A 147 1.42 -8.34 -4.91
N TYR A 148 1.45 -7.23 -5.64
CA TYR A 148 0.46 -6.97 -6.65
C TYR A 148 0.68 -8.06 -7.66
N ALA A 149 -0.28 -8.95 -7.71
CA ALA A 149 -0.29 -9.96 -8.73
C ALA A 149 -0.34 -9.23 -10.08
N ASP A 150 0.43 -9.69 -11.06
CA ASP A 150 0.45 -9.12 -12.41
C ASP A 150 -1.00 -8.87 -12.87
N PRO A 151 -1.40 -7.60 -13.14
CA PRO A 151 -2.77 -7.27 -13.54
C PRO A 151 -3.24 -8.08 -14.75
N GLU A 152 -2.33 -8.41 -15.67
CA GLU A 152 -2.66 -9.22 -16.85
C GLU A 152 -3.01 -10.66 -16.50
N LYS A 153 -2.47 -11.21 -15.40
CA LYS A 153 -2.74 -12.59 -14.96
C LYS A 153 -4.17 -12.79 -14.48
N TYR A 154 -4.81 -11.75 -13.94
CA TYR A 154 -6.15 -11.83 -13.33
C TYR A 154 -7.20 -11.02 -14.07
N LYS A 155 -6.87 -10.44 -15.23
CA LYS A 155 -7.78 -9.57 -16.00
C LYS A 155 -9.11 -10.24 -16.36
N ASP A 156 -9.10 -11.56 -16.58
CA ASP A 156 -10.27 -12.35 -16.99
C ASP A 156 -11.02 -13.00 -15.81
N VAL A 157 -10.52 -12.84 -14.57
CA VAL A 157 -11.18 -13.41 -13.38
C VAL A 157 -12.36 -12.52 -13.01
N ASP A 158 -13.60 -12.93 -13.31
CA ASP A 158 -14.80 -12.17 -12.93
C ASP A 158 -15.40 -12.63 -11.59
N VAL A 159 -15.43 -13.93 -11.35
CA VAL A 159 -16.10 -14.49 -10.18
C VAL A 159 -15.21 -14.43 -8.95
N ILE A 160 -15.68 -13.74 -7.91
CA ILE A 160 -15.04 -13.65 -6.60
C ILE A 160 -16.06 -13.94 -5.49
N TYR A 161 -15.58 -14.32 -4.30
CA TYR A 161 -16.41 -14.75 -3.19
C TYR A 161 -16.10 -13.94 -1.93
N HIS A 162 -17.13 -13.41 -1.29
CA HIS A 162 -17.04 -12.70 -0.02
C HIS A 162 -17.92 -13.41 1.02
N MET A 163 -17.42 -13.61 2.24
CA MET A 163 -18.22 -14.15 3.34
C MET A 163 -18.55 -13.07 4.38
N CYS A 164 -19.76 -13.12 4.91
CA CYS A 164 -20.24 -12.18 5.90
C CYS A 164 -21.29 -12.80 6.83
N GLN A 165 -21.53 -12.15 7.98
CA GLN A 165 -22.68 -12.47 8.81
C GLN A 165 -23.97 -12.13 8.05
N LYS A 166 -24.89 -13.10 8.01
CA LYS A 166 -26.17 -12.94 7.31
C LYS A 166 -26.97 -11.74 7.82
N SER A 167 -26.96 -11.51 9.13
CA SER A 167 -27.66 -10.40 9.77
C SER A 167 -27.19 -9.03 9.27
N LEU A 168 -25.88 -8.85 9.09
CA LEU A 168 -25.29 -7.59 8.61
C LEU A 168 -25.61 -7.35 7.13
N TRP A 169 -25.53 -8.40 6.32
CA TRP A 169 -25.93 -8.34 4.92
C TRP A 169 -27.42 -8.00 4.75
N ASP A 170 -28.29 -8.73 5.43
CA ASP A 170 -29.75 -8.53 5.35
C ASP A 170 -30.13 -7.12 5.84
N GLN A 171 -29.46 -6.60 6.88
CA GLN A 171 -29.67 -5.23 7.36
C GLN A 171 -29.25 -4.18 6.31
N ALA A 172 -28.11 -4.38 5.64
CA ALA A 172 -27.66 -3.48 4.58
C ALA A 172 -28.64 -3.47 3.41
N VAL A 173 -29.10 -4.65 2.96
CA VAL A 173 -30.12 -4.80 1.91
C VAL A 173 -31.42 -4.12 2.31
N ALA A 174 -31.94 -4.40 3.51
CA ALA A 174 -33.21 -3.85 3.99
C ALA A 174 -33.17 -2.31 4.13
N SER A 175 -32.00 -1.75 4.44
CA SER A 175 -31.82 -0.29 4.55
C SER A 175 -31.48 0.39 3.22
N GLY A 176 -31.23 -0.36 2.15
CA GLY A 176 -30.76 0.17 0.87
C GLY A 176 -29.34 0.76 0.92
N ASN A 177 -28.61 0.54 2.02
CA ASN A 177 -27.23 1.01 2.18
C ASN A 177 -26.26 -0.02 1.63
N ALA A 178 -25.10 0.43 1.15
CA ALA A 178 -24.03 -0.47 0.80
C ALA A 178 -23.62 -1.32 2.02
N TYR A 179 -23.34 -2.60 1.80
CA TYR A 179 -22.80 -3.47 2.82
C TYR A 179 -21.33 -3.12 3.06
N VAL A 180 -21.00 -2.87 4.33
CA VAL A 180 -19.67 -2.53 4.81
C VAL A 180 -19.25 -3.58 5.84
N PRO A 181 -18.14 -4.33 5.64
CA PRO A 181 -17.70 -5.30 6.63
C PRO A 181 -17.27 -4.59 7.94
N PRO A 182 -17.36 -5.25 9.12
CA PRO A 182 -17.05 -4.62 10.39
C PRO A 182 -15.64 -4.02 10.51
N THR A 183 -14.67 -4.60 9.81
CA THR A 183 -13.25 -4.20 9.82
C THR A 183 -12.87 -3.21 8.71
N PHE A 184 -13.84 -2.77 7.89
CA PHE A 184 -13.59 -1.99 6.66
C PHE A 184 -12.66 -0.78 6.83
N GLU A 185 -12.82 0.01 7.90
CA GLU A 185 -11.95 1.19 8.14
C GLU A 185 -10.54 0.77 8.55
N THR A 186 -10.42 -0.24 9.43
CA THR A 186 -9.13 -0.75 9.90
C THR A 186 -8.36 -1.45 8.78
N ASP A 187 -9.07 -2.15 7.90
CA ASP A 187 -8.49 -2.87 6.77
C ASP A 187 -8.05 -1.91 5.64
N GLY A 188 -8.26 -0.59 5.75
CA GLY A 188 -7.83 0.35 4.69
C GLY A 188 -8.88 0.55 3.59
N LEU A 189 -10.16 0.50 3.96
CA LEU A 189 -11.33 0.81 3.11
C LEU A 189 -11.53 -0.18 1.95
N PHE A 190 -11.24 -1.46 2.18
CA PHE A 190 -11.57 -2.53 1.25
C PHE A 190 -12.34 -3.68 1.90
N THR A 191 -13.03 -4.46 1.07
CA THR A 191 -13.74 -5.68 1.45
C THR A 191 -12.93 -6.88 0.96
N HIS A 192 -12.56 -7.77 1.89
CA HIS A 192 -11.84 -9.00 1.56
C HIS A 192 -12.69 -9.96 0.73
N SER A 193 -12.08 -10.57 -0.29
CA SER A 193 -12.71 -11.64 -1.08
C SER A 193 -11.66 -12.65 -1.56
N THR A 194 -12.12 -13.77 -2.11
CA THR A 194 -11.27 -14.80 -2.73
C THR A 194 -11.80 -15.22 -4.09
N ALA A 195 -10.92 -15.57 -5.03
CA ALA A 195 -11.31 -16.28 -6.25
C ALA A 195 -11.42 -17.81 -6.04
N VAL A 196 -10.96 -18.31 -4.88
CA VAL A 196 -10.92 -19.73 -4.51
C VAL A 196 -11.79 -19.94 -3.26
N PRO A 197 -13.06 -20.36 -3.40
CA PRO A 197 -14.02 -20.36 -2.29
C PRO A 197 -13.63 -21.30 -1.15
N GLN A 198 -12.86 -22.35 -1.41
CA GLN A 198 -12.36 -23.27 -0.38
C GLN A 198 -11.49 -22.54 0.67
N ARG A 199 -10.77 -21.49 0.27
CA ARG A 199 -9.96 -20.67 1.18
C ARG A 199 -10.81 -19.95 2.22
N LEU A 200 -12.10 -19.71 1.96
CA LEU A 200 -12.98 -19.05 2.93
C LEU A 200 -13.20 -19.89 4.18
N ILE A 201 -13.17 -21.23 4.09
CA ILE A 201 -13.32 -22.09 5.29
C ILE A 201 -12.10 -21.94 6.20
N GLU A 202 -10.91 -22.00 5.62
CA GLU A 202 -9.66 -21.77 6.37
C GLU A 202 -9.61 -20.34 6.94
N THR A 203 -9.99 -19.35 6.13
CA THR A 203 -10.10 -17.95 6.56
C THR A 203 -11.10 -17.78 7.70
N ALA A 204 -12.26 -18.44 7.62
CA ALA A 204 -13.30 -18.34 8.63
C ALA A 204 -12.89 -18.95 9.96
N ASN A 205 -12.19 -20.08 9.91
CA ASN A 205 -11.68 -20.75 11.09
C ASN A 205 -10.53 -20.01 11.77
N HIS A 206 -9.78 -19.20 11.00
CA HIS A 206 -8.72 -18.36 11.56
C HIS A 206 -9.27 -17.09 12.24
N PHE A 207 -10.23 -16.39 11.62
CA PHE A 207 -10.65 -15.07 12.10
C PHE A 207 -12.00 -15.04 12.84
N TYR A 208 -12.93 -15.95 12.55
CA TYR A 208 -14.35 -15.74 12.85
C TYR A 208 -15.01 -16.83 13.70
N THR A 209 -14.27 -17.82 14.22
CA THR A 209 -14.81 -18.92 15.04
C THR A 209 -15.58 -18.43 16.26
N ALA A 210 -15.10 -17.37 16.92
CA ALA A 210 -15.75 -16.77 18.09
C ALA A 210 -17.06 -16.02 17.77
N THR A 211 -17.33 -15.73 16.50
CA THR A 211 -18.53 -14.99 16.10
C THR A 211 -19.79 -15.85 16.22
N LYS A 212 -20.92 -15.24 16.55
CA LYS A 212 -22.21 -15.92 16.70
C LYS A 212 -23.15 -15.58 15.54
N GLY A 213 -24.09 -16.48 15.27
CA GLY A 213 -25.09 -16.32 14.21
C GLY A 213 -24.67 -16.92 12.88
N ASP A 214 -25.58 -16.80 11.92
CA ASP A 214 -25.45 -17.39 10.59
C ASP A 214 -24.50 -16.60 9.70
N TRP A 215 -23.75 -17.34 8.91
CA TRP A 215 -22.84 -16.79 7.90
C TRP A 215 -23.26 -17.23 6.51
N ILE A 216 -23.02 -16.36 5.54
CA ILE A 216 -23.27 -16.60 4.13
C ILE A 216 -22.02 -16.27 3.31
N CYS A 217 -21.86 -16.96 2.19
CA CYS A 217 -20.90 -16.69 1.15
C CYS A 217 -21.62 -16.12 -0.07
N LEU A 218 -21.26 -14.90 -0.46
CA LEU A 218 -21.75 -14.19 -1.64
C LEU A 218 -20.82 -14.47 -2.80
N LYS A 219 -21.38 -14.87 -3.94
CA LYS A 219 -20.66 -14.97 -5.22
C LYS A 219 -20.90 -13.71 -6.04
N LEU A 220 -19.86 -12.91 -6.20
CA LEU A 220 -19.92 -11.58 -6.80
C LEU A 220 -19.35 -11.59 -8.23
N SER A 221 -19.87 -10.72 -9.09
CA SER A 221 -19.23 -10.33 -10.35
C SER A 221 -18.32 -9.12 -10.12
N ARG A 222 -17.01 -9.33 -10.26
CA ARG A 222 -15.99 -8.28 -10.21
C ARG A 222 -16.17 -7.28 -11.34
N LEU A 223 -16.44 -7.74 -12.55
CA LEU A 223 -16.58 -6.89 -13.72
C LEU A 223 -17.79 -5.98 -13.61
N THR A 224 -18.89 -6.45 -13.01
CA THR A 224 -20.04 -5.57 -12.70
C THR A 224 -19.65 -4.49 -11.69
N LEU A 225 -18.98 -4.85 -10.59
CA LEU A 225 -18.47 -3.88 -9.61
C LEU A 225 -17.58 -2.81 -10.26
N GLN A 226 -16.65 -3.25 -11.12
CA GLN A 226 -15.69 -2.36 -11.77
C GLN A 226 -16.32 -1.50 -12.87
N HIS A 227 -17.02 -2.11 -13.83
CA HIS A 227 -17.50 -1.40 -15.03
C HIS A 227 -18.74 -0.55 -14.75
N LYS A 228 -19.65 -1.00 -13.88
CA LYS A 228 -20.90 -0.29 -13.61
C LYS A 228 -20.79 0.71 -12.46
N PHE A 229 -19.98 0.39 -11.44
CA PHE A 229 -19.93 1.18 -10.22
C PHE A 229 -18.57 1.83 -9.97
N GLY A 230 -17.55 1.55 -10.78
CA GLY A 230 -16.20 2.08 -10.58
C GLY A 230 -15.51 1.53 -9.33
N ILE A 231 -16.02 0.43 -8.76
CA ILE A 231 -15.47 -0.20 -7.56
C ILE A 231 -14.37 -1.15 -8.00
N ILE A 232 -13.13 -0.79 -7.71
CA ILE A 232 -11.94 -1.49 -8.19
C ILE A 232 -11.64 -2.70 -7.30
N THR A 233 -11.21 -3.80 -7.90
CA THR A 233 -10.65 -4.95 -7.18
C THR A 233 -9.18 -5.10 -7.52
N LYS A 234 -8.31 -5.17 -6.51
CA LYS A 234 -6.89 -5.47 -6.70
C LYS A 234 -6.60 -6.90 -6.23
N PHE A 235 -5.75 -7.61 -6.98
CA PHE A 235 -5.27 -8.93 -6.61
C PHE A 235 -3.94 -8.76 -5.89
N GLU A 236 -3.95 -8.98 -4.57
CA GLU A 236 -2.83 -8.68 -3.67
C GLU A 236 -2.55 -9.92 -2.80
N GLN A 237 -1.46 -9.93 -2.04
CA GLN A 237 -1.24 -10.98 -1.03
C GLN A 237 -2.34 -11.02 0.02
N SER A 238 -2.41 -12.11 0.78
CA SER A 238 -3.25 -12.15 1.98
C SER A 238 -2.91 -10.99 2.92
N MET A 239 -3.93 -10.28 3.39
CA MET A 239 -3.81 -9.15 4.31
C MET A 239 -4.45 -9.46 5.66
N PRO A 240 -3.97 -8.86 6.76
CA PRO A 240 -4.62 -8.92 8.07
C PRO A 240 -6.10 -8.55 8.00
N VAL A 241 -6.88 -9.05 8.96
CA VAL A 241 -8.29 -8.69 9.14
C VAL A 241 -8.44 -8.04 10.51
N GLY A 242 -8.71 -6.73 10.53
CA GLY A 242 -8.62 -5.91 11.73
C GLY A 242 -7.22 -5.98 12.34
N GLU A 243 -7.14 -6.33 13.62
CA GLU A 243 -5.86 -6.46 14.36
C GLU A 243 -5.25 -7.88 14.27
N SER A 244 -5.84 -8.79 13.49
CA SER A 244 -5.40 -10.18 13.41
C SER A 244 -4.56 -10.45 12.16
N ASP A 245 -3.34 -10.95 12.35
CA ASP A 245 -2.44 -11.35 11.27
C ASP A 245 -2.97 -12.55 10.47
N VAL A 246 -2.45 -12.72 9.25
CA VAL A 246 -2.77 -13.84 8.35
C VAL A 246 -2.22 -15.17 8.85
N GLY A 247 -2.77 -16.28 8.34
CA GLY A 247 -2.24 -17.62 8.59
C GLY A 247 -0.79 -17.77 8.10
N THR A 248 0.04 -18.52 8.84
CA THR A 248 1.48 -18.67 8.56
C THR A 248 1.80 -19.33 7.21
N THR A 249 0.81 -20.00 6.59
CA THR A 249 0.93 -20.68 5.29
C THR A 249 0.38 -19.85 4.12
N TRP A 250 -0.07 -18.62 4.36
CA TRP A 250 -0.81 -17.83 3.35
C TRP A 250 0.05 -16.81 2.59
N GLY A 251 1.37 -16.81 2.79
CA GLY A 251 2.27 -15.84 2.15
C GLY A 251 2.24 -15.86 0.61
N GLU A 252 1.84 -16.98 0.01
CA GLU A 252 1.70 -17.14 -1.45
C GLU A 252 0.27 -16.91 -1.97
N TRP A 253 -0.70 -16.67 -1.07
CA TRP A 253 -2.07 -16.49 -1.49
C TRP A 253 -2.28 -15.13 -2.11
N VAL A 254 -2.73 -15.13 -3.37
CA VAL A 254 -3.28 -13.95 -4.01
C VAL A 254 -4.79 -13.88 -3.76
N CYS A 255 -5.23 -12.79 -3.15
CA CYS A 255 -6.60 -12.49 -2.76
C CYS A 255 -7.11 -11.21 -3.46
N PRO A 256 -8.30 -11.23 -4.08
CA PRO A 256 -8.99 -10.03 -4.53
C PRO A 256 -9.49 -9.19 -3.34
N HIS A 257 -9.02 -7.95 -3.22
CA HIS A 257 -9.57 -6.94 -2.32
C HIS A 257 -10.42 -5.94 -3.09
N ILE A 258 -11.68 -5.80 -2.71
CA ILE A 258 -12.64 -4.87 -3.33
C ILE A 258 -12.49 -3.52 -2.63
N TYR A 259 -11.93 -2.52 -3.28
CA TYR A 259 -11.71 -1.18 -2.73
C TYR A 259 -13.03 -0.40 -2.73
N GLY A 260 -13.89 -0.75 -1.77
CA GLY A 260 -15.20 -0.18 -1.59
C GLY A 260 -16.16 -1.11 -0.83
N ALA A 261 -17.28 -0.53 -0.43
CA ALA A 261 -18.44 -1.24 0.08
C ALA A 261 -19.20 -1.95 -1.06
N ILE A 262 -20.03 -2.94 -0.76
CA ILE A 262 -20.84 -3.66 -1.77
C ILE A 262 -22.21 -2.99 -1.93
N PRO A 263 -22.57 -2.43 -3.11
CA PRO A 263 -23.86 -1.76 -3.33
C PRO A 263 -25.06 -2.72 -3.28
N THR A 264 -25.75 -2.80 -2.14
CA THR A 264 -26.90 -3.72 -1.97
C THR A 264 -28.13 -3.34 -2.80
N ALA A 265 -28.29 -2.05 -3.13
CA ALA A 265 -29.37 -1.58 -4.01
C ALA A 265 -29.34 -2.21 -5.42
N PHE A 266 -28.19 -2.78 -5.80
CA PHE A 266 -27.99 -3.51 -7.06
C PHE A 266 -27.52 -4.95 -6.81
N ALA A 267 -27.88 -5.52 -5.65
CA ALA A 267 -27.46 -6.87 -5.27
C ALA A 267 -27.83 -7.92 -6.34
N ASP A 268 -28.97 -7.80 -7.01
CA ASP A 268 -29.39 -8.73 -8.06
C ASP A 268 -28.49 -8.72 -9.30
N GLU A 269 -27.73 -7.64 -9.51
CA GLU A 269 -26.76 -7.52 -10.61
C GLU A 269 -25.34 -7.90 -10.20
N ILE A 270 -25.01 -7.70 -8.91
CA ILE A 270 -23.66 -7.88 -8.37
C ILE A 270 -23.50 -9.29 -7.80
N VAL A 271 -24.49 -9.77 -7.03
CA VAL A 271 -24.49 -11.05 -6.32
C VAL A 271 -25.18 -12.10 -7.20
N THR A 272 -24.37 -12.89 -7.89
CA THR A 272 -24.84 -13.95 -8.79
C THR A 272 -25.35 -15.19 -8.06
N ALA A 273 -24.95 -15.40 -6.80
CA ALA A 273 -25.48 -16.44 -5.92
C ALA A 273 -25.15 -16.14 -4.44
N THR A 274 -25.95 -16.68 -3.53
CA THR A 274 -25.69 -16.67 -2.09
C THR A 274 -25.75 -18.11 -1.55
N TYR A 275 -24.74 -18.50 -0.78
CA TYR A 275 -24.60 -19.84 -0.22
C TYR A 275 -24.54 -19.77 1.30
N PRO A 276 -25.28 -20.62 2.04
CA PRO A 276 -25.13 -20.68 3.49
C PRO A 276 -23.81 -21.34 3.89
N MET A 277 -23.24 -20.93 5.01
CA MET A 277 -22.04 -21.56 5.57
C MET A 277 -22.40 -22.41 6.79
N SER A 278 -22.06 -23.70 6.73
CA SER A 278 -22.29 -24.67 7.79
C SER A 278 -21.26 -24.51 8.91
N ARG A 279 -21.72 -24.63 10.16
CA ARG A 279 -20.90 -24.51 11.36
C ARG A 279 -21.23 -25.61 12.37
N SER A 280 -20.23 -26.07 13.10
CA SER A 280 -20.41 -26.94 14.27
C SER A 280 -20.85 -26.14 15.50
N GLU A 281 -21.26 -26.85 16.56
CA GLU A 281 -21.71 -26.26 17.83
C GLU A 281 -20.64 -25.42 18.53
N ASP A 282 -19.35 -25.72 18.32
CA ASP A 282 -18.21 -24.97 18.86
C ASP A 282 -17.84 -23.72 18.05
N GLY A 283 -18.54 -23.48 16.93
CA GLY A 283 -18.33 -22.32 16.07
C GLY A 283 -17.38 -22.54 14.89
N THR A 284 -16.78 -23.73 14.75
CA THR A 284 -15.95 -24.09 13.60
C THR A 284 -16.76 -24.09 12.31
N PHE A 285 -16.24 -23.47 11.25
CA PHE A 285 -16.82 -23.48 9.91
C PHE A 285 -16.46 -24.79 9.21
N LEU A 286 -17.48 -25.47 8.70
CA LEU A 286 -17.37 -26.82 8.13
C LEU A 286 -17.39 -26.79 6.60
N SER A 287 -18.34 -26.08 6.00
CA SER A 287 -18.49 -26.02 4.54
C SER A 287 -19.29 -24.80 4.08
N ILE A 288 -19.19 -24.48 2.79
CA ILE A 288 -20.09 -23.57 2.08
C ILE A 288 -21.06 -24.44 1.29
N THR A 289 -22.32 -24.48 1.73
CA THR A 289 -23.29 -25.42 1.19
C THR A 289 -23.56 -25.17 -0.29
N GLY A 290 -23.44 -26.20 -1.11
CA GLY A 290 -23.57 -26.14 -2.57
C GLY A 290 -22.32 -25.62 -3.30
N LEU A 291 -21.22 -25.34 -2.59
CA LEU A 291 -19.98 -24.84 -3.19
C LEU A 291 -18.74 -25.64 -2.79
N THR A 292 -18.65 -26.11 -1.54
CA THR A 292 -17.50 -26.89 -1.04
C THR A 292 -17.87 -28.25 -0.47
N ASP A 293 -19.14 -28.66 -0.51
CA ASP A 293 -19.61 -29.90 0.17
C ASP A 293 -19.12 -31.21 -0.47
N ASN A 294 -18.66 -31.19 -1.72
CA ASN A 294 -18.38 -32.39 -2.53
C ASN A 294 -16.88 -32.61 -2.82
N MET A 295 -15.98 -32.15 -1.95
CA MET A 295 -14.54 -32.39 -2.09
C MET A 295 -13.93 -32.95 -0.81
#